data_AF-A0A2V2UWT6-F1
#
_entry.id   AF-A0A2V2UWT6-F1
#
_cell.length_a   1.000
_cell.length_b   1.000
_cell.length_c   1.000
_cell.angle_alpha   90.00
_cell.angle_beta   90.00
_cell.angle_gamma   90.00
#
_symmetry.space_group_name_H-M   'P 1'
#
loop_
_entity.id
_entity.type
_entity.pdbx_description
1 polymer ?
#
loop_
_entity_poly.entity_id
_entity_poly.type
_entity_poly.pdbx_seq_one_letter_code
_entity_poly.pdbx_strand_id
1 'polypeptide(L)'
;MLKEFYKSVYNAKWHHAKEVTQRCLANIELHEEKPAQSLTYKAVGKIFEKDDDVLQSGAPLLRLMVLTSDKGWPYTWKWKENKSTHDCHVNCEVERVWRIVSCDLTKWFSSHRGTDFTPKQRVLIGTPGIGKSMAAGSYLLYQLLQYDVEKLQVVAYIFGGSTTYVFNKTIKTVTRYVDGKASKSFLCDL
;
A
#
# COMPACT_ATOMS: atom_id res chain seq x y z
N MET A 1 -13.17 3.62 -17.36
CA MET A 1 -14.31 2.95 -16.67
C MET A 1 -13.95 2.70 -15.20
N LEU A 2 -14.73 3.11 -14.18
CA LEU A 2 -14.32 2.92 -12.75
C LEU A 2 -14.14 1.45 -12.32
N LYS A 3 -14.75 0.51 -13.05
CA LYS A 3 -14.54 -0.94 -12.88
C LYS A 3 -13.14 -1.39 -13.32
N GLU A 4 -12.59 -0.78 -14.37
CA GLU A 4 -11.20 -1.01 -14.79
C GLU A 4 -10.23 -0.47 -13.75
N PHE A 5 -10.57 0.65 -13.11
CA PHE A 5 -9.77 1.21 -12.03
C PHE A 5 -9.74 0.29 -10.81
N TYR A 6 -10.89 -0.28 -10.40
CA TYR A 6 -10.91 -1.33 -9.37
C TYR A 6 -9.93 -2.46 -9.72
N LYS A 7 -10.06 -3.02 -10.93
CA LYS A 7 -9.24 -4.14 -11.38
C LYS A 7 -7.77 -3.77 -11.42
N SER A 8 -7.43 -2.57 -11.84
CA SER A 8 -6.05 -2.12 -11.97
C SER A 8 -5.35 -1.94 -10.62
N VAL A 9 -6.05 -1.43 -9.61
CA VAL A 9 -5.49 -1.34 -8.24
C VAL A 9 -5.45 -2.72 -7.59
N TYR A 10 -6.52 -3.51 -7.73
CA TYR A 10 -6.61 -4.85 -7.15
C TYR A 10 -5.56 -5.81 -7.75
N ASN A 11 -5.34 -5.77 -9.06
CA ASN A 11 -4.37 -6.62 -9.76
C ASN A 11 -2.98 -5.96 -9.88
N ALA A 12 -2.65 -4.97 -9.04
CA ALA A 12 -1.34 -4.35 -9.07
C ALA A 12 -0.22 -5.40 -8.91
N LYS A 13 0.81 -5.29 -9.75
CA LYS A 13 1.90 -6.27 -9.85
C LYS A 13 3.03 -5.90 -8.92
N TRP A 14 3.64 -6.92 -8.31
CA TRP A 14 4.84 -6.74 -7.52
C TRP A 14 6.06 -6.70 -8.41
N HIS A 15 6.99 -5.83 -8.09
CA HIS A 15 8.35 -5.85 -8.61
C HIS A 15 9.29 -5.65 -7.42
N HIS A 16 10.37 -6.42 -7.33
CA HIS A 16 11.34 -6.24 -6.26
C HIS A 16 12.77 -6.34 -6.77
N ALA A 17 13.63 -5.49 -6.22
CA ALA A 17 15.04 -5.45 -6.51
C ALA A 17 15.81 -6.08 -5.33
N LYS A 18 16.60 -7.11 -5.63
CA LYS A 18 17.57 -7.70 -4.69
C LYS A 18 18.98 -7.32 -5.12
N GLU A 19 19.76 -6.87 -4.15
CA GLU A 19 21.19 -6.76 -4.32
C GLU A 19 21.83 -8.12 -4.03
N VAL A 20 22.47 -8.70 -5.04
CA VAL A 20 23.30 -9.90 -4.92
C VAL A 20 24.74 -9.44 -4.91
N THR A 21 25.43 -9.64 -3.78
CA THR A 21 26.84 -9.29 -3.65
C THR A 21 27.69 -10.52 -3.98
N GLN A 22 28.44 -10.47 -5.08
CA GLN A 22 29.38 -11.54 -5.43
C GLN A 22 30.79 -10.95 -5.59
N ARG A 23 31.73 -11.39 -4.73
CA ARG A 23 33.17 -11.07 -4.80
C ARG A 23 33.48 -9.59 -5.15
N CYS A 24 32.86 -8.66 -4.42
CA CYS A 24 33.05 -7.20 -4.54
C CYS A 24 32.28 -6.47 -5.67
N LEU A 25 31.43 -7.14 -6.44
CA LEU A 25 30.46 -6.49 -7.34
C LEU A 25 29.04 -6.66 -6.79
N ALA A 26 28.30 -5.56 -6.72
CA ALA A 26 26.88 -5.53 -6.37
C ALA A 26 26.05 -5.54 -7.65
N ASN A 27 25.32 -6.63 -7.89
CA ASN A 27 24.36 -6.73 -9.01
C ASN A 27 22.93 -6.57 -8.48
N ILE A 28 22.07 -5.87 -9.22
CA ILE A 28 20.65 -5.71 -8.88
C ILE A 28 19.83 -6.66 -9.75
N GLU A 29 19.18 -7.63 -9.13
CA GLU A 29 18.24 -8.55 -9.78
C GLU A 29 16.80 -8.08 -9.59
N LEU A 30 16.02 -8.02 -10.66
CA LEU A 30 14.59 -7.65 -10.65
C LEU A 30 13.72 -8.90 -10.72
N HIS A 31 12.75 -9.00 -9.84
CA HIS A 31 11.80 -10.11 -9.79
C HIS A 31 10.36 -9.58 -9.77
N GLU A 32 9.41 -10.31 -10.35
CA GLU A 32 7.99 -9.90 -10.48
C GLU A 32 7.06 -10.49 -9.41
N GLU A 33 7.60 -11.30 -8.49
CA GLU A 33 6.81 -11.93 -7.44
C GLU A 33 6.82 -11.10 -6.15
N LYS A 34 5.82 -11.31 -5.30
CA LYS A 34 5.88 -10.78 -3.93
C LYS A 34 7.07 -11.45 -3.22
N PRO A 35 8.03 -10.69 -2.67
CA PRO A 35 9.22 -11.29 -2.09
C PRO A 35 8.87 -12.21 -0.92
N ALA A 36 9.47 -13.41 -0.90
CA ALA A 36 9.31 -14.38 0.18
C ALA A 36 9.96 -13.91 1.50
N GLN A 37 10.96 -13.04 1.41
CA GLN A 37 11.63 -12.44 2.56
C GLN A 37 11.00 -11.10 2.92
N SER A 38 10.45 -10.99 4.13
CA SER A 38 10.08 -9.71 4.72
C SER A 38 11.33 -8.92 5.09
N LEU A 39 11.35 -7.61 4.85
CA LEU A 39 12.37 -6.71 5.40
C LEU A 39 12.47 -6.96 6.92
N THR A 40 13.66 -7.30 7.41
CA THR A 40 13.89 -7.64 8.81
C THR A 40 13.84 -6.39 9.69
N TYR A 41 13.22 -6.51 10.87
CA TYR A 41 13.15 -5.46 11.89
C TYR A 41 13.56 -6.06 13.23
N LYS A 42 14.25 -5.27 14.05
CA LYS A 42 14.39 -5.55 15.48
C LYS A 42 13.18 -4.98 16.21
N ALA A 43 12.54 -5.80 17.03
CA ALA A 43 11.51 -5.31 17.93
C ALA A 43 12.20 -4.70 19.16
N VAL A 44 12.04 -3.40 19.40
CA VAL A 44 12.49 -2.72 20.62
C VAL A 44 11.25 -2.16 21.35
N GLY A 45 10.63 -3.00 22.18
CA GLY A 45 9.41 -2.65 22.92
C GLY A 45 8.18 -2.47 22.01
N LYS A 46 7.49 -1.31 22.09
CA LYS A 46 6.35 -0.95 21.20
C LYS A 46 6.80 -0.30 19.88
N ILE A 47 8.10 -0.14 19.68
CA ILE A 47 8.71 0.52 18.54
C ILE A 47 9.53 -0.55 17.80
N PHE A 48 9.33 -0.67 16.49
CA PHE A 48 10.16 -1.52 15.65
C PHE A 48 11.28 -0.65 15.10
N GLU A 49 12.52 -1.02 15.32
CA GLU A 49 13.69 -0.33 14.77
C GLU A 49 14.22 -1.11 13.58
N LYS A 50 14.78 -0.40 12.61
CA LYS A 50 15.43 -1.01 11.46
C LYS A 50 16.66 -1.75 11.96
N ASP A 51 16.77 -3.05 11.67
CA ASP A 51 17.92 -3.85 12.09
C ASP A 51 19.08 -3.66 11.11
N ASP A 52 19.75 -2.51 11.21
CA ASP A 52 20.89 -2.18 10.35
C ASP A 52 22.25 -2.66 10.92
N ASP A 53 22.31 -2.98 12.22
CA ASP A 53 23.57 -3.25 12.93
C ASP A 53 24.01 -4.72 12.93
N VAL A 54 23.20 -5.65 12.39
CA VAL A 54 23.57 -7.06 12.26
C VAL A 54 23.29 -7.54 10.84
N LEU A 55 24.03 -7.00 9.88
CA LEU A 55 24.03 -7.50 8.51
C LEU A 55 25.25 -8.37 8.28
N GLN A 56 25.06 -9.70 8.39
CA GLN A 56 26.05 -10.66 7.92
C GLN A 56 26.26 -10.45 6.41
N SER A 57 27.49 -10.09 6.07
CA SER A 57 28.04 -10.08 4.70
C SER A 57 27.75 -11.43 4.02
N GLY A 58 26.71 -11.50 3.19
CA GLY A 58 26.43 -12.69 2.36
C GLY A 58 24.96 -12.97 2.01
N ALA A 59 23.97 -12.38 2.70
CA ALA A 59 22.55 -12.58 2.37
C ALA A 59 22.06 -11.54 1.33
N PRO A 60 21.26 -11.93 0.32
CA PRO A 60 20.69 -10.99 -0.65
C PRO A 60 19.89 -9.88 0.05
N LEU A 61 20.27 -8.62 -0.18
CA LEU A 61 19.62 -7.47 0.44
C LEU A 61 18.43 -7.02 -0.41
N LEU A 62 17.21 -7.22 0.09
CA LEU A 62 16.02 -6.67 -0.55
C LEU A 62 16.02 -5.14 -0.35
N ARG A 63 16.35 -4.37 -1.39
CA ARG A 63 16.50 -2.91 -1.26
C ARG A 63 15.23 -2.13 -1.55
N LEU A 64 14.41 -2.61 -2.49
CA LEU A 64 13.24 -1.87 -2.95
C LEU A 64 12.16 -2.84 -3.42
N MET A 65 10.94 -2.64 -2.92
CA MET A 65 9.74 -3.24 -3.47
C MET A 65 8.92 -2.17 -4.18
N VAL A 66 8.24 -2.55 -5.25
CA VAL A 66 7.40 -1.67 -6.06
C VAL A 66 6.10 -2.39 -6.38
N LEU A 67 4.99 -1.68 -6.25
CA LEU A 67 3.68 -2.12 -6.73
C LEU A 67 3.27 -1.27 -7.92
N THR A 68 3.02 -1.91 -9.06
CA THR A 68 2.70 -1.23 -10.31
C THR A 68 1.24 -1.46 -10.70
N SER A 69 0.50 -0.37 -10.91
CA SER A 69 -0.91 -0.39 -11.32
C SER A 69 -1.09 0.20 -12.72
N ASP A 70 -1.70 -0.55 -13.64
CA ASP A 70 -1.85 -0.15 -15.06
C ASP A 70 -2.53 1.21 -15.26
N LYS A 71 -3.46 1.61 -14.38
CA LYS A 71 -4.20 2.88 -14.42
C LYS A 71 -3.69 3.88 -13.37
N GLY A 72 -2.63 3.53 -12.65
CA GLY A 72 -2.05 4.32 -11.58
C GLY A 72 -2.85 4.29 -10.28
N TRP A 73 -2.36 5.02 -9.29
CA TRP A 73 -2.94 5.07 -7.95
C TRP A 73 -3.94 6.23 -7.80
N PRO A 74 -4.93 6.16 -6.88
CA PRO A 74 -5.97 7.19 -6.77
C PRO A 74 -5.44 8.62 -6.55
N TYR A 75 -4.24 8.77 -5.96
CA TYR A 75 -3.63 10.07 -5.69
C TYR A 75 -3.14 10.78 -6.98
N THR A 76 -2.78 10.04 -8.03
CA THR A 76 -2.20 10.61 -9.27
C THR A 76 -3.26 11.19 -10.20
N TRP A 77 -4.54 10.89 -9.97
CA TRP A 77 -5.61 11.16 -10.92
C TRP A 77 -6.00 12.65 -11.05
N LYS A 78 -5.69 13.50 -10.05
CA LYS A 78 -5.93 14.96 -10.18
C LYS A 78 -4.99 15.62 -11.20
N TRP A 79 -3.88 14.97 -11.56
CA TRP A 79 -2.83 15.53 -12.43
C TRP A 79 -2.94 14.95 -13.84
N LYS A 80 -4.04 15.28 -14.54
CA LYS A 80 -4.38 14.76 -15.87
C LYS A 80 -3.48 15.26 -17.02
N GLU A 81 -2.40 16.01 -16.74
CA GLU A 81 -1.54 16.57 -17.79
C GLU A 81 -0.09 16.08 -17.78
N ASN A 82 0.35 15.28 -16.80
CA ASN A 82 1.67 14.67 -16.86
C ASN A 82 1.76 13.42 -15.98
N LYS A 83 1.88 12.25 -16.63
CA LYS A 83 2.39 10.98 -16.07
C LYS A 83 1.67 10.51 -14.79
N SER A 84 0.59 9.74 -14.93
CA SER A 84 0.09 8.94 -13.80
C SER A 84 1.23 8.08 -13.26
N THR A 85 1.66 8.30 -12.03
CA THR A 85 2.64 7.43 -11.40
C THR A 85 2.00 6.06 -11.18
N HIS A 86 2.46 5.09 -11.97
CA HIS A 86 2.01 3.70 -11.92
C HIS A 86 2.62 2.95 -10.73
N ASP A 87 3.81 3.38 -10.31
CA ASP A 87 4.64 2.70 -9.34
C ASP A 87 4.44 3.25 -7.92
N CYS A 88 4.24 2.33 -6.98
CA CYS A 88 4.19 2.59 -5.54
C CYS A 88 5.41 1.93 -4.88
N HIS A 89 6.38 2.73 -4.47
CA HIS A 89 7.57 2.24 -3.78
C HIS A 89 7.23 1.84 -2.34
N VAL A 90 7.49 0.59 -2.00
CA VAL A 90 7.30 0.01 -0.67
C VAL A 90 8.67 -0.18 -0.03
N ASN A 91 8.97 0.65 0.95
CA ASN A 91 10.16 0.55 1.78
C ASN A 91 9.81 -0.06 3.15
N CYS A 92 10.80 -0.13 4.04
CA CYS A 92 10.61 -0.69 5.37
C CYS A 92 9.56 0.09 6.19
N GLU A 93 9.61 1.41 6.22
CA GLU A 93 8.63 2.19 6.99
C GLU A 93 7.20 2.00 6.50
N VAL A 94 7.00 1.86 5.20
CA VAL A 94 5.69 1.57 4.59
C VAL A 94 5.20 0.17 4.97
N GLU A 95 6.08 -0.83 4.94
CA GLU A 95 5.76 -2.19 5.39
C GLU A 95 5.42 -2.24 6.89
N ARG A 96 6.15 -1.48 7.71
CA ARG A 96 5.87 -1.33 9.13
C ARG A 96 4.48 -0.74 9.39
N VAL A 97 4.08 0.28 8.63
CA VAL A 97 2.74 0.86 8.69
C VAL A 97 1.68 -0.21 8.40
N TRP A 98 1.88 -1.02 7.36
CA TRP A 98 0.96 -2.12 7.05
C TRP A 98 0.88 -3.14 8.19
N ARG A 99 2.00 -3.55 8.79
CA ARG A 99 1.99 -4.48 9.93
C ARG A 99 1.15 -3.95 11.10
N ILE A 100 1.27 -2.66 11.43
CA ILE A 100 0.47 -2.03 12.49
C ILE A 100 -1.03 -2.09 12.14
N VAL A 101 -1.40 -1.71 10.91
CA VAL A 101 -2.79 -1.74 10.44
C VAL A 101 -3.33 -3.19 10.43
N SER A 102 -2.54 -4.15 9.97
CA SER A 102 -2.90 -5.57 9.94
C SER A 102 -3.13 -6.14 11.35
N CYS A 103 -2.31 -5.75 12.33
CA CYS A 103 -2.54 -6.09 13.73
C CYS A 103 -3.84 -5.49 14.28
N ASP A 104 -4.14 -4.23 13.94
CA ASP A 104 -5.39 -3.58 14.34
C ASP A 104 -6.60 -4.26 13.71
N LEU A 105 -6.55 -4.61 12.42
CA LEU A 105 -7.62 -5.37 11.73
C LEU A 105 -7.82 -6.75 12.35
N THR A 106 -6.73 -7.46 12.67
CA THR A 106 -6.80 -8.78 13.31
C THR A 106 -7.50 -8.68 14.67
N LYS A 107 -7.20 -7.65 15.47
CA LYS A 107 -7.88 -7.41 16.75
C LYS A 107 -9.34 -7.03 16.56
N TRP A 108 -9.61 -6.13 15.62
CA TRP A 108 -10.95 -5.66 15.26
C TRP A 108 -11.88 -6.81 14.84
N PHE A 109 -11.40 -7.73 14.02
CA PHE A 109 -12.18 -8.88 13.56
C PHE A 109 -12.06 -10.12 14.45
N SER A 110 -11.40 -10.02 15.61
CA SER A 110 -11.29 -11.16 16.52
C SER A 110 -12.62 -11.43 17.22
N SER A 111 -12.99 -12.69 17.37
CA SER A 111 -14.24 -13.12 18.02
C SER A 111 -14.20 -13.04 19.55
N HIS A 112 -13.08 -12.59 20.14
CA HIS A 112 -12.88 -12.53 21.58
C HIS A 112 -13.67 -11.36 22.17
N ARG A 113 -14.92 -11.66 22.53
CA ARG A 113 -16.00 -10.81 23.05
C ARG A 113 -15.70 -10.05 24.37
N GLY A 114 -14.46 -10.01 24.83
CA GLY A 114 -14.06 -9.50 26.15
C GLY A 114 -13.41 -8.12 26.17
N THR A 115 -13.01 -7.58 25.01
CA THR A 115 -12.51 -6.21 24.93
C THR A 115 -13.06 -5.57 23.66
N ASP A 116 -13.94 -4.59 23.81
CA ASP A 116 -14.45 -3.77 22.70
C ASP A 116 -13.27 -3.03 22.05
N PHE A 117 -12.65 -3.65 21.05
CA PHE A 117 -11.60 -2.99 20.29
C PHE A 117 -12.27 -1.91 19.46
N THR A 118 -12.15 -0.65 19.90
CA THR A 118 -12.56 0.53 19.14
C THR A 118 -11.51 0.85 18.08
N PRO A 119 -11.92 1.25 16.86
CA PRO A 119 -10.99 1.42 15.76
C PRO A 119 -10.14 2.64 16.09
N LYS A 120 -8.83 2.47 16.17
CA LYS A 120 -7.92 3.55 16.54
C LYS A 120 -7.58 4.38 15.32
N GLN A 121 -7.72 5.69 15.45
CA GLN A 121 -7.17 6.61 14.46
C GLN A 121 -5.64 6.53 14.50
N ARG A 122 -5.02 6.24 13.35
CA ARG A 122 -3.57 6.21 13.18
C ARG A 122 -3.15 7.43 12.35
N VAL A 123 -2.12 8.14 12.79
CA VAL A 123 -1.54 9.26 12.06
C VAL A 123 -0.10 8.93 11.72
N LEU A 124 0.24 8.94 10.43
CA LEU A 124 1.61 8.77 9.95
C LEU A 124 2.29 10.13 9.81
N ILE A 125 3.21 10.41 10.73
CA ILE A 125 4.01 11.65 10.75
C ILE A 125 5.40 11.34 10.19
N GLY A 126 5.98 12.29 9.48
CA GLY A 126 7.35 12.22 8.99
C GLY A 126 7.67 13.41 8.12
N THR A 127 8.90 13.47 7.61
CA THR A 127 9.39 14.61 6.82
C THR A 127 8.50 14.90 5.62
N PRO A 128 8.08 16.17 5.41
CA PRO A 128 7.41 16.58 4.17
C PRO A 128 8.22 16.15 2.93
N GLY A 129 7.55 15.80 1.84
CA GLY A 129 8.21 15.42 0.58
C GLY A 129 8.73 13.98 0.48
N ILE A 130 8.84 13.21 1.58
CA ILE A 130 9.37 11.84 1.55
C ILE A 130 8.43 10.79 0.90
N GLY A 131 7.26 11.21 0.41
CA GLY A 131 6.33 10.30 -0.28
C GLY A 131 5.38 9.50 0.62
N LYS A 132 5.12 9.92 1.88
CA LYS A 132 4.18 9.23 2.80
C LYS A 132 2.84 8.89 2.17
N SER A 133 2.15 9.88 1.60
CA SER A 133 0.81 9.70 1.01
C SER A 133 0.84 8.84 -0.27
N MET A 134 1.88 9.03 -1.09
CA MET A 134 2.09 8.30 -2.33
C MET A 134 2.40 6.82 -2.08
N ALA A 135 3.33 6.52 -1.17
CA ALA A 135 3.78 5.17 -0.89
C ALA A 135 2.86 4.46 0.12
N ALA A 136 2.76 4.96 1.35
CA ALA A 136 1.99 4.29 2.40
C ALA A 136 0.48 4.28 2.08
N GLY A 137 -0.06 5.36 1.53
CA GLY A 137 -1.47 5.42 1.17
C GLY A 137 -1.85 4.39 0.09
N SER A 138 -1.09 4.35 -1.00
CA SER A 138 -1.28 3.40 -2.10
C SER A 138 -1.10 1.95 -1.63
N TYR A 139 -0.06 1.70 -0.84
CA TYR A 139 0.22 0.37 -0.33
C TYR A 139 -0.87 -0.14 0.63
N LEU A 140 -1.32 0.71 1.56
CA LEU A 140 -2.43 0.38 2.45
C LEU A 140 -3.70 0.08 1.67
N LEU A 141 -4.02 0.88 0.64
CA LEU A 141 -5.18 0.63 -0.20
C LEU A 141 -5.09 -0.74 -0.88
N TYR A 142 -3.96 -1.06 -1.50
CA TYR A 142 -3.73 -2.37 -2.10
C TYR A 142 -3.93 -3.50 -1.09
N GLN A 143 -3.28 -3.43 0.06
CA GLN A 143 -3.35 -4.45 1.09
C GLN A 143 -4.77 -4.63 1.67
N LEU A 144 -5.52 -3.54 1.88
CA LEU A 144 -6.91 -3.58 2.34
C LEU A 144 -7.84 -4.21 1.29
N LEU A 145 -7.57 -3.96 0.01
CA LEU A 145 -8.29 -4.60 -1.09
C LEU A 145 -8.00 -6.11 -1.17
N GLN A 146 -6.80 -6.54 -0.82
CA GLN A 146 -6.41 -7.96 -0.73
C GLN A 146 -6.83 -8.64 0.57
N TYR A 147 -7.26 -7.88 1.58
CA TYR A 147 -7.77 -8.44 2.83
C TYR A 147 -9.02 -9.30 2.59
N ASP A 148 -9.35 -10.16 3.55
CA ASP A 148 -10.56 -10.98 3.50
C ASP A 148 -11.82 -10.13 3.24
N VAL A 149 -12.58 -10.50 2.21
CA VAL A 149 -13.79 -9.78 1.79
C VAL A 149 -14.94 -9.98 2.76
N GLU A 150 -15.01 -11.12 3.46
CA GLU A 150 -16.07 -11.40 4.43
C GLU A 150 -15.96 -10.48 5.64
N LYS A 151 -14.73 -10.14 6.03
CA LYS A 151 -14.42 -9.23 7.12
C LYS A 151 -14.43 -7.76 6.69
N LEU A 152 -13.84 -7.45 5.53
CA LEU A 152 -13.69 -6.09 5.04
C LEU A 152 -14.25 -5.96 3.62
N GLN A 153 -15.50 -5.52 3.51
CA GLN A 153 -16.22 -5.40 2.24
C GLN A 153 -15.99 -4.06 1.51
N VAL A 154 -15.74 -2.98 2.26
CA VAL A 154 -15.64 -1.62 1.72
C VAL A 154 -14.38 -0.93 2.22
N VAL A 155 -13.69 -0.23 1.32
CA VAL A 155 -12.51 0.59 1.64
C VAL A 155 -12.72 2.00 1.08
N ALA A 156 -12.65 3.01 1.95
CA ALA A 156 -12.72 4.42 1.54
C ALA A 156 -11.31 5.04 1.54
N TYR A 157 -10.94 5.64 0.42
CA TYR A 157 -9.67 6.34 0.24
C TYR A 157 -9.93 7.82 -0.03
N ILE A 158 -9.51 8.68 0.89
CA ILE A 158 -9.76 10.13 0.83
C ILE A 158 -8.44 10.83 0.53
N PHE A 159 -8.44 11.71 -0.47
CA PHE A 159 -7.25 12.45 -0.88
C PHE A 159 -7.57 13.89 -1.29
N GLY A 160 -6.64 14.79 -1.00
CA GLY A 160 -6.68 16.19 -1.45
C GLY A 160 -7.90 16.96 -0.95
N GLY A 161 -8.40 16.62 0.25
CA GLY A 161 -9.47 17.33 0.96
C GLY A 161 -10.89 17.17 0.41
N SER A 162 -11.04 16.86 -0.87
CA SER A 162 -12.36 16.87 -1.55
C SER A 162 -12.72 15.59 -2.29
N THR A 163 -11.77 14.69 -2.53
CA THR A 163 -12.00 13.51 -3.36
C THR A 163 -11.97 12.25 -2.51
N THR A 164 -13.07 11.48 -2.55
CA THR A 164 -13.18 10.18 -1.87
C THR A 164 -13.46 9.08 -2.89
N TYR A 165 -12.66 8.03 -2.85
CA TYR A 165 -12.88 6.81 -3.63
C TYR A 165 -13.39 5.72 -2.68
N VAL A 166 -14.59 5.21 -2.95
CA VAL A 166 -15.19 4.10 -2.20
C VAL A 166 -15.08 2.85 -3.05
N PHE A 167 -14.23 1.92 -2.61
CA PHE A 167 -14.04 0.62 -3.22
C PHE A 167 -14.97 -0.39 -2.55
N ASN A 168 -15.88 -0.97 -3.32
CA ASN A 168 -16.70 -2.08 -2.87
C ASN A 168 -16.11 -3.38 -3.43
N LYS A 169 -15.62 -4.24 -2.53
CA LYS A 169 -14.94 -5.49 -2.87
C LYS A 169 -15.92 -6.59 -3.27
N THR A 170 -17.13 -6.59 -2.71
CA THR A 170 -18.19 -7.56 -3.00
C THR A 170 -18.62 -7.49 -4.46
N ILE A 171 -18.91 -6.29 -4.96
CA ILE A 171 -19.32 -6.08 -6.36
C ILE A 171 -18.17 -5.63 -7.28
N LYS A 172 -16.95 -5.48 -6.73
CA LYS A 172 -15.73 -5.08 -7.44
C LYS A 172 -15.89 -3.76 -8.21
N THR A 173 -16.35 -2.72 -7.53
CA THR A 173 -16.59 -1.39 -8.11
C THR A 173 -15.91 -0.28 -7.31
N VAL A 174 -15.68 0.85 -7.96
CA VAL A 174 -15.22 2.09 -7.31
C VAL A 174 -16.25 3.19 -7.58
N THR A 175 -16.62 3.94 -6.55
CA THR A 175 -17.41 5.17 -6.67
C THR A 175 -16.56 6.35 -6.24
N ARG A 176 -16.54 7.42 -7.04
CA ARG A 176 -15.77 8.64 -6.75
C ARG A 176 -16.71 9.75 -6.29
N TYR A 177 -16.47 10.30 -5.11
CA TYR A 177 -17.16 11.47 -4.58
C TYR A 177 -16.23 12.67 -4.65
N VAL A 178 -16.74 13.79 -5.14
CA VAL A 178 -16.02 15.07 -5.21
C VAL A 178 -16.89 16.10 -4.49
N ASP A 179 -16.32 16.80 -3.51
CA ASP A 179 -17.02 17.81 -2.69
C ASP A 179 -18.32 17.28 -2.05
N GLY A 180 -18.28 16.03 -1.59
CA GLY A 180 -19.43 15.37 -0.96
C GLY A 180 -20.54 14.93 -1.93
N LYS A 181 -20.43 15.22 -3.24
CA LYS A 181 -21.38 14.76 -4.25
C LYS A 181 -20.88 13.49 -4.93
N ALA A 182 -21.77 12.50 -5.05
CA ALA A 182 -21.50 11.28 -5.78
C ALA A 182 -21.29 11.62 -7.27
N SER A 183 -20.08 11.44 -7.77
CA SER A 183 -19.80 11.53 -9.20
C SER A 183 -19.62 10.11 -9.73
N LYS A 184 -20.66 9.56 -10.38
CA LYS A 184 -20.42 8.53 -11.39
C LYS A 184 -19.86 9.27 -12.59
N SER A 185 -18.54 9.53 -12.61
CA SER A 185 -17.95 10.13 -13.81
C SER A 185 -18.03 9.11 -14.93
N PHE A 186 -19.02 9.30 -15.81
CA PHE A 186 -19.07 8.78 -17.16
C PHE A 186 -18.41 9.81 -18.07
N LEU A 187 -17.15 9.61 -18.46
CA LEU A 187 -16.50 10.29 -19.61
C LEU A 187 -15.33 9.35 -20.02
N CYS A 188 -15.49 8.51 -21.06
CA CYS A 188 -15.36 8.77 -22.51
C CYS A 188 -13.90 8.96 -22.95
N ASP A 189 -13.36 7.88 -23.52
CA ASP A 189 -12.52 7.75 -24.72
C ASP A 189 -11.43 8.81 -25.00
N LEU A 190 -10.16 8.43 -24.83
CA LEU A 190 -9.26 7.97 -25.90
C LEU A 190 -8.02 7.29 -25.27
#